data_AF-A0A9W8FJF8-F1
#
_entry.id   AF-A0A9W8FJF8-F1
#
_cell.length_a   1.000
_cell.length_b   1.000
_cell.length_c   1.000
_cell.angle_alpha   90.00
_cell.angle_beta   90.00
_cell.angle_gamma   90.00
#
_symmetry.space_group_name_H-M   'P 1'
#
loop_
_entity.id
_entity.type
_entity.pdbx_description
1 polymer ?
#
loop_
_entity_poly.entity_id
_entity_poly.type
_entity_poly.pdbx_seq_one_letter_code
_entity_poly.pdbx_strand_id
1 'polypeptide(L)'
;MENEVNKVSQTTGSSEPLRRVSGKVWKAAKKPTHRSMMPKTLRRSYEQRIREAREHKAFKQIEKGMRDEKEAKRQAHVAKIVERRKKREEAERLATQQEKMSLRKRMRVKRKELKNRAHAKH
;
A
#
# COMPACT_ATOMS: atom_id res chain seq x y z
N MET A 1 19.97 -5.30 -38.69
CA MET A 1 18.62 -5.87 -38.91
C MET A 1 17.85 -5.66 -37.61
N GLU A 2 16.55 -5.39 -37.69
CA GLU A 2 15.61 -5.09 -36.57
C GLU A 2 15.38 -3.60 -36.26
N ASN A 3 14.52 -2.99 -37.07
CA ASN A 3 13.17 -2.54 -36.65
C ASN A 3 12.74 -1.21 -37.30
N GLU A 4 12.67 -1.23 -38.64
CA GLU A 4 11.90 -0.29 -39.48
C GLU A 4 10.37 -0.53 -39.40
N VAL A 5 9.81 -0.77 -38.21
CA VAL A 5 8.39 -1.22 -38.07
C VAL A 5 7.43 -0.12 -37.58
N ASN A 6 7.88 1.12 -37.41
CA ASN A 6 6.97 2.23 -37.08
C ASN A 6 6.98 3.32 -38.14
N LYS A 7 6.53 2.96 -39.34
CA LYS A 7 6.02 3.89 -40.34
C LYS A 7 4.54 3.60 -40.61
N VAL A 8 3.76 3.45 -39.53
CA VAL A 8 2.30 3.44 -39.62
C VAL A 8 1.83 4.87 -39.86
N SER A 9 1.83 5.21 -41.15
CA SER A 9 0.85 6.06 -41.83
C SER A 9 -0.04 6.92 -40.92
N GLN A 10 0.50 8.05 -40.48
CA GLN A 10 -0.35 9.24 -40.36
C GLN A 10 -0.68 9.69 -41.78
N THR A 11 -1.78 9.20 -42.34
CA THR A 11 -2.47 9.91 -43.42
C THR A 11 -3.08 11.16 -42.79
N THR A 12 -2.23 12.16 -42.56
CA THR A 12 -2.70 13.53 -42.37
C THR A 12 -3.53 13.82 -43.60
N GLY A 13 -4.84 14.03 -43.43
CA GLY A 13 -5.73 14.37 -44.53
C GLY A 13 -5.09 15.51 -45.30
N SER A 14 -4.60 15.21 -46.50
CA SER A 14 -3.87 16.17 -47.31
C SER A 14 -4.81 17.35 -47.51
N SER A 15 -4.43 18.50 -46.97
CA SER A 15 -5.15 19.75 -47.19
C SER A 15 -4.96 20.26 -48.62
N GLU A 16 -4.55 19.38 -49.53
CA GLU A 16 -4.42 19.70 -50.94
C GLU A 16 -5.83 19.81 -51.50
N PRO A 17 -6.20 21.00 -52.00
CA PRO A 17 -7.48 21.15 -52.64
C PRO A 17 -7.54 20.23 -53.87
N LEU A 18 -8.65 19.51 -54.05
CA LEU A 18 -8.88 18.73 -55.27
C LEU A 18 -8.66 19.63 -56.49
N ARG A 19 -7.56 19.40 -57.22
CA ARG A 19 -7.24 20.13 -58.45
C ARG A 19 -8.28 19.74 -59.50
N ARG A 20 -9.13 20.68 -59.90
CA ARG A 20 -9.90 20.56 -61.14
C ARG A 20 -8.95 20.73 -62.32
N VAL A 21 -9.30 20.11 -63.45
CA VAL A 21 -8.51 20.07 -64.69
C VAL A 21 -8.08 21.46 -65.18
N SER A 22 -8.77 22.54 -64.79
CA SER A 22 -8.44 23.93 -65.12
C SER A 22 -7.44 24.62 -64.17
N GLY A 23 -6.83 23.91 -63.22
CA GLY A 23 -5.73 24.41 -62.39
C GLY A 23 -6.10 25.46 -61.32
N LYS A 24 -7.29 26.08 -61.38
CA LYS A 24 -7.71 27.11 -60.43
C LYS A 24 -8.59 26.53 -59.33
N VAL A 25 -8.08 26.58 -58.10
CA VAL A 25 -8.78 26.12 -56.90
C VAL A 25 -9.74 27.23 -56.45
N TRP A 26 -11.05 26.97 -56.48
CA TRP A 26 -12.06 27.94 -56.05
C TRP A 26 -12.10 28.12 -54.52
N LYS A 27 -11.89 27.05 -53.75
CA LYS A 27 -12.02 27.07 -52.27
C LYS A 27 -10.85 26.34 -51.61
N ALA A 28 -10.24 26.96 -50.60
CA ALA A 28 -9.26 26.29 -49.74
C ALA A 28 -9.93 25.18 -48.92
N ALA A 29 -9.21 24.09 -48.70
CA ALA A 29 -9.63 23.03 -47.78
C ALA A 29 -9.77 23.61 -46.37
N LYS A 30 -10.97 23.55 -45.80
CA LYS A 30 -11.23 24.06 -44.44
C LYS A 30 -10.64 23.10 -43.43
N LYS A 31 -9.90 23.63 -42.45
CA LYS A 31 -9.49 22.85 -41.28
C LYS A 31 -10.70 22.56 -40.39
N PRO A 32 -10.76 21.40 -39.71
CA PRO A 32 -11.80 21.12 -38.73
C PRO A 32 -11.83 22.19 -37.64
N THR A 33 -13.02 22.69 -37.30
CA THR A 33 -13.18 23.70 -36.23
C THR A 33 -12.94 23.07 -34.86
N HIS A 34 -11.86 23.47 -34.19
CA HIS A 34 -11.58 23.01 -32.83
C HIS A 34 -12.48 23.76 -31.82
N ARG A 35 -13.49 23.09 -31.27
CA ARG A 35 -14.41 23.67 -30.28
C ARG A 35 -13.75 23.70 -28.89
N SER A 36 -13.73 24.88 -28.26
CA SER A 36 -13.20 25.06 -26.90
C SER A 36 -14.03 24.35 -25.83
N MET A 37 -15.35 24.27 -26.02
CA MET A 37 -16.30 23.64 -25.09
C MET A 37 -16.40 22.11 -25.19
N MET A 38 -15.48 21.44 -25.91
CA MET A 38 -15.47 19.97 -25.95
C MET A 38 -15.05 19.37 -24.60
N PRO A 39 -15.63 18.21 -24.21
CA PRO A 39 -15.20 17.45 -23.04
C PRO A 39 -13.69 17.14 -23.10
N LYS A 40 -13.04 17.12 -21.94
CA LYS A 40 -11.58 16.94 -21.83
C LYS A 40 -11.08 15.62 -22.43
N THR A 41 -11.93 14.59 -22.41
CA THR A 41 -11.68 13.28 -23.04
C THR A 41 -11.64 13.35 -24.56
N LEU A 42 -12.42 14.25 -25.15
CA LEU A 42 -12.59 14.44 -26.58
C LEU A 42 -11.61 15.48 -27.15
N ARG A 43 -11.07 16.36 -26.29
CA ARG A 43 -10.00 17.32 -26.63
C ARG A 43 -8.60 16.69 -26.68
N ARG A 44 -8.41 15.53 -26.05
CA ARG A 44 -7.10 14.87 -25.93
C ARG A 44 -6.96 13.75 -26.94
N SER A 45 -5.78 13.65 -27.55
CA SER A 45 -5.47 12.50 -28.40
C SER A 45 -5.41 11.22 -27.56
N TYR A 46 -5.57 10.07 -28.21
CA TYR A 46 -5.44 8.77 -27.54
C TYR A 46 -4.06 8.61 -26.86
N GLU A 47 -3.01 9.02 -27.55
CA GLU A 47 -1.63 8.99 -27.03
C GLU A 47 -1.47 9.84 -25.77
N GLN A 48 -2.06 11.05 -25.74
CA GLN A 48 -2.06 11.90 -24.55
C GLN A 48 -2.78 11.25 -23.38
N ARG A 49 -3.93 10.59 -23.63
CA ARG A 49 -4.67 9.87 -22.59
C ARG A 49 -3.87 8.68 -22.03
N ILE A 50 -3.18 7.92 -22.88
CA ILE A 50 -2.31 6.83 -22.43
C ILE A 50 -1.17 7.38 -21.58
N ARG A 51 -0.52 8.45 -22.01
CA ARG A 51 0.58 9.06 -21.27
C ARG A 51 0.15 9.48 -19.87
N GLU A 52 -0.95 10.21 -19.76
CA GLU A 52 -1.51 10.63 -18.46
C GLU A 52 -1.90 9.44 -17.59
N ALA A 53 -2.48 8.39 -18.17
CA ALA A 53 -2.81 7.17 -17.43
C ALA A 53 -1.56 6.46 -16.88
N ARG A 54 -0.46 6.43 -17.65
CA ARG A 54 0.82 5.87 -17.21
C ARG A 54 1.44 6.70 -16.09
N GLU A 55 1.48 8.03 -16.24
CA GLU A 55 1.98 8.96 -15.23
C GLU A 55 1.19 8.83 -13.91
N HIS A 56 -0.13 8.80 -14.00
CA HIS A 56 -1.00 8.61 -12.83
C HIS A 56 -0.83 7.23 -12.18
N LYS A 57 -0.64 6.17 -12.98
CA LYS A 57 -0.34 4.83 -12.44
C LYS A 57 1.00 4.81 -11.71
N ALA A 58 2.03 5.44 -12.26
CA ALA A 58 3.34 5.55 -11.63
C ALA A 58 3.25 6.31 -10.30
N PHE A 59 2.52 7.43 -10.28
CA PHE A 59 2.29 8.20 -9.04
C PHE A 59 1.58 7.36 -7.97
N LYS A 60 0.51 6.65 -8.33
CA LYS A 60 -0.21 5.77 -7.39
C LYS A 60 0.65 4.61 -6.88
N GLN A 61 1.55 4.09 -7.69
CA GLN A 61 2.49 3.05 -7.25
C GLN A 61 3.46 3.59 -6.19
N ILE A 62 3.97 4.81 -6.40
CA ILE A 62 4.84 5.48 -5.42
C ILE A 62 4.07 5.78 -4.12
N GLU A 63 2.87 6.34 -4.23
CA GLU A 63 2.02 6.63 -3.07
C GLU A 63 1.71 5.37 -2.26
N LYS A 64 1.36 4.28 -2.95
CA LYS A 64 1.12 2.98 -2.32
C LYS A 64 2.37 2.47 -1.60
N GLY A 65 3.54 2.48 -2.26
CA GLY A 65 4.80 2.06 -1.65
C GLY A 65 5.10 2.81 -0.35
N MET A 66 4.93 4.13 -0.34
CA MET A 66 5.14 4.94 0.87
C MET A 66 4.17 4.60 2.01
N ARG A 67 2.90 4.30 1.69
CA ARG A 67 1.91 3.90 2.70
C ARG A 67 2.22 2.53 3.27
N ASP A 68 2.51 1.56 2.41
CA ASP A 68 2.82 0.18 2.80
C ASP A 68 4.05 0.15 3.72
N GLU A 69 5.10 0.93 3.41
CA GLU A 69 6.28 1.07 4.28
C GLU A 69 5.96 1.68 5.65
N LYS A 70 5.11 2.71 5.70
CA LYS A 70 4.71 3.36 6.94
C LYS A 70 3.89 2.41 7.81
N GLU A 71 2.97 1.67 7.20
CA GLU A 71 2.14 0.68 7.88
C GLU A 71 2.98 -0.49 8.39
N ALA A 72 3.92 -0.99 7.59
CA ALA A 72 4.85 -2.04 8.02
C ALA A 72 5.67 -1.63 9.24
N LYS A 73 6.21 -0.39 9.26
CA LYS A 73 6.93 0.15 10.43
C LYS A 73 6.04 0.23 11.66
N ARG A 74 4.80 0.71 11.50
CA ARG A 74 3.82 0.80 12.60
C ARG A 74 3.46 -0.58 13.14
N GLN A 75 3.18 -1.54 12.26
CA GLN A 75 2.84 -2.91 12.64
C GLN A 75 4.02 -3.60 13.34
N ALA A 76 5.24 -3.44 12.85
CA ALA A 76 6.43 -3.97 13.49
C ALA A 76 6.62 -3.40 14.91
N HIS A 77 6.37 -2.11 15.10
CA HIS A 77 6.43 -1.49 16.43
C HIS A 77 5.34 -2.03 17.37
N VAL A 78 4.10 -2.15 16.89
CA VAL A 78 3.00 -2.72 17.67
C VAL A 78 3.28 -4.18 18.04
N ALA A 79 3.74 -5.00 17.11
CA ALA A 79 4.10 -6.40 17.35
C ALA A 79 5.14 -6.52 18.47
N LYS A 80 6.21 -5.72 18.43
CA LYS A 80 7.24 -5.68 19.49
C LYS A 80 6.65 -5.33 20.86
N ILE A 81 5.74 -4.36 20.93
CA ILE A 81 5.08 -4.00 22.20
C ILE A 81 4.20 -5.13 22.70
N VAL A 82 3.40 -5.74 21.82
CA VAL A 82 2.51 -6.86 22.18
C VAL A 82 3.33 -8.05 22.69
N GLU A 83 4.41 -8.41 22.01
CA GLU A 83 5.30 -9.48 22.47
C GLU A 83 5.93 -9.19 23.83
N ARG A 84 6.37 -7.94 24.07
CA ARG A 84 6.91 -7.54 25.39
C ARG A 84 5.85 -7.67 26.49
N ARG A 85 4.61 -7.26 26.21
CA ARG A 85 3.49 -7.37 27.16
C ARG A 85 3.17 -8.83 27.45
N LYS A 86 3.07 -9.68 26.42
CA LYS A 86 2.82 -11.12 26.57
C LYS A 86 3.91 -11.81 27.40
N LYS A 87 5.19 -11.56 27.10
CA LYS A 87 6.32 -12.09 27.87
C LYS A 87 6.28 -11.68 29.34
N ARG A 88 5.91 -10.41 29.60
CA ARG A 88 5.77 -9.90 30.97
C ARG A 88 4.61 -10.57 31.71
N GLU A 89 3.46 -10.67 31.08
CA GLU A 89 2.27 -11.33 31.66
C GLU A 89 2.53 -12.80 31.97
N GLU A 90 3.20 -13.52 31.06
CA GLU A 90 3.62 -14.91 31.26
C GLU A 90 4.60 -15.03 32.44
N ALA A 91 5.59 -14.13 32.53
CA ALA A 91 6.54 -14.11 33.64
C ALA A 91 5.84 -13.82 34.98
N GLU A 92 4.93 -12.85 35.04
CA GLU A 92 4.14 -12.53 36.23
C GLU A 92 3.23 -13.69 36.64
N ARG A 93 2.59 -14.37 35.68
CA ARG A 93 1.80 -15.57 35.93
C ARG A 93 2.64 -16.70 36.53
N LEU A 94 3.84 -16.93 36.01
CA LEU A 94 4.74 -17.95 36.55
C LEU A 94 5.25 -17.58 37.95
N ALA A 95 5.62 -16.31 38.16
CA ALA A 95 6.07 -15.81 39.46
C ALA A 95 4.98 -15.97 40.54
N THR A 96 3.74 -15.56 40.23
CA THR A 96 2.62 -15.71 41.17
C THR A 96 2.30 -17.18 41.47
N GLN A 97 2.46 -18.08 40.49
CA GLN A 97 2.30 -19.52 40.72
C GLN A 97 3.41 -20.08 41.62
N GLN A 98 4.66 -19.69 41.39
CA GLN A 98 5.79 -20.08 42.24
C GLN A 98 5.62 -19.57 43.68
N GLU A 99 5.19 -18.33 43.84
CA GLU A 99 4.91 -17.73 45.15
C GLU A 99 3.81 -18.51 45.88
N LYS A 100 2.71 -18.85 45.21
CA LYS A 100 1.64 -19.70 45.78
C LYS A 100 2.18 -21.06 46.26
N MET A 101 3.07 -21.70 45.49
CA MET A 101 3.68 -22.97 45.87
C MET A 101 4.64 -22.82 47.07
N SER A 102 5.44 -21.76 47.09
CA SER A 102 6.33 -21.42 48.20
C SER A 102 5.54 -21.15 49.48
N LEU A 103 4.44 -20.40 49.40
CA LEU A 103 3.52 -20.14 50.50
C LEU A 103 2.95 -21.44 51.06
N ARG A 104 2.47 -22.35 50.19
CA ARG A 104 1.97 -23.67 50.60
C ARG A 104 3.03 -24.48 51.35
N LYS A 105 4.29 -24.45 50.89
CA LYS A 105 5.41 -25.11 51.57
C LYS A 105 5.67 -24.51 52.95
N ARG A 106 5.73 -23.18 53.06
CA ARG A 106 5.89 -22.46 54.35
C ARG A 106 4.76 -22.79 55.32
N MET A 107 3.52 -22.81 54.86
CA MET A 107 2.37 -23.20 55.68
C MET A 107 2.46 -24.65 56.18
N ARG A 108 2.97 -25.57 55.35
CA ARG A 108 3.20 -26.97 55.76
C ARG A 108 4.25 -27.08 56.86
N VAL A 109 5.35 -26.33 56.75
CA VAL A 109 6.40 -26.28 57.78
C VAL A 109 5.85 -25.72 59.09
N LYS A 110 5.16 -24.57 59.06
CA LYS A 110 4.50 -23.98 60.23
C LYS A 110 3.54 -24.96 60.92
N ARG A 111 2.74 -25.71 60.16
CA ARG A 111 1.84 -26.75 60.71
C ARG A 111 2.61 -27.88 61.40
N LYS A 112 3.76 -28.31 60.86
CA LYS A 112 4.60 -29.33 61.49
C LYS A 112 5.22 -28.81 62.79
N GLU A 113 5.76 -27.60 62.79
CA GLU A 113 6.33 -26.96 63.98
C GLU A 113 5.28 -26.83 65.10
N LEU A 114 4.06 -26.40 64.77
CA LEU A 114 2.96 -26.31 65.72
C LEU A 114 2.60 -27.69 66.31
N LYS A 115 2.54 -28.74 65.48
CA LYS A 115 2.29 -30.11 65.95
C LYS A 115 3.41 -30.62 66.86
N ASN A 116 4.67 -30.44 66.46
CA ASN A 116 5.82 -30.86 67.26
C ASN A 116 5.86 -30.12 68.60
N ARG A 117 5.55 -28.81 68.61
CA ARG A 117 5.46 -28.01 69.84
C ARG A 117 4.29 -28.44 70.73
N ALA A 118 3.15 -28.81 70.16
CA ALA A 118 2.03 -29.35 70.91
C ALA A 118 2.37 -30.73 71.52
N HIS A 119 3.03 -31.60 70.76
CA HIS A 119 3.51 -32.89 71.26
C HIS A 119 4.60 -32.76 72.33
N ALA A 120 5.50 -31.77 72.24
CA ALA A 120 6.55 -31.56 73.24
C ALA A 120 6.03 -30.93 74.55
N LYS A 121 4.77 -30.47 74.58
CA LYS A 121 4.11 -29.90 75.77
C LYS A 121 3.29 -30.93 76.56
N HIS A 122 3.08 -32.12 76.00
CA HIS A 122 2.43 -33.27 76.64
C HIS A 122 3.48 -34.34 76.93
#